data_AF-A0A2J6T6L0-F1
#
_entry.id   AF-A0A2J6T6L0-F1
#
_cell.length_a   1.000
_cell.length_b   1.000
_cell.length_c   1.000
_cell.angle_alpha   90.00
_cell.angle_beta   90.00
_cell.angle_gamma   90.00
#
_symmetry.space_group_name_H-M   'P 1'
#
loop_
_entity.id
_entity.type
_entity.pdbx_description
1 polymer ?
#
loop_
_entity_poly.entity_id
_entity_poly.type
_entity_poly.pdbx_seq_one_letter_code
_entity_poly.pdbx_strand_id
1 'polypeptide(L)'
;MATVWTTCPNTEGYLPLPITTDRLITRAFHLSDLDAYRTLLRDPGAMEGEPIMDPAESQQELQRVLPPFTTDLLLGIFLRNPNGSEGELIGDGGMFRRADDNGVPRNWFEFAYRFKQEHWSRGYATEFGHAFMRFWWSLPRQQVSFEVAPSTLDRRETSQARERVIASVHKSNPRSERVLNKLGFEVFLSEPYDVDPMNHWLLQENSSILRPSAVEVKCTSKSGQTIKLAEGERITGDEIEERFGTLHLA
;
A
#
# COMPACT_ATOMS: atom_id res chain seq x y z
N MET A 1 -15.18 7.31 -18.85
CA MET A 1 -14.93 7.58 -17.41
C MET A 1 -16.17 8.21 -16.80
N ALA A 2 -16.37 8.06 -15.49
CA ALA A 2 -17.40 8.74 -14.72
C ALA A 2 -16.74 9.58 -13.62
N THR A 3 -17.16 10.82 -13.43
CA THR A 3 -16.66 11.68 -12.35
C THR A 3 -17.47 11.42 -11.08
N VAL A 4 -16.78 11.11 -9.97
CA VAL A 4 -17.43 10.83 -8.69
C VAL A 4 -16.76 11.59 -7.55
N TRP A 5 -17.58 12.00 -6.58
CA TRP A 5 -17.13 12.46 -5.27
C TRP A 5 -16.96 11.26 -4.32
N THR A 6 -15.84 11.21 -3.63
CA THR A 6 -15.47 10.15 -2.68
C THR A 6 -14.54 10.74 -1.60
N THR A 7 -14.12 9.90 -0.65
CA THR A 7 -12.98 10.21 0.22
C THR A 7 -11.70 9.56 -0.29
N CYS A 8 -10.56 10.08 0.15
CA CYS A 8 -9.26 9.41 0.15
C CYS A 8 -8.50 9.76 1.42
N PRO A 9 -7.48 8.98 1.84
CA PRO A 9 -6.67 9.39 2.98
C PRO A 9 -5.87 10.64 2.65
N ASN A 10 -5.63 11.44 3.67
CA ASN A 10 -4.65 12.49 3.65
C ASN A 10 -3.28 11.85 3.89
N THR A 11 -2.47 11.78 2.85
CA THR A 11 -1.08 11.33 2.90
C THR A 11 -0.09 12.48 2.95
N GLU A 12 -0.58 13.72 2.91
CA GLU A 12 0.23 14.91 3.08
C GLU A 12 0.54 15.08 4.58
N GLY A 13 1.83 15.21 4.91
CA GLY A 13 2.26 15.42 6.28
C GLY A 13 2.87 14.18 6.94
N TYR A 14 2.91 14.18 8.27
CA TYR A 14 3.51 13.10 9.04
C TYR A 14 2.59 11.89 9.06
N LEU A 15 3.08 10.76 8.56
CA LEU A 15 2.39 9.48 8.66
C LEU A 15 2.83 8.73 9.91
N PRO A 16 1.92 7.98 10.59
CA PRO A 16 2.24 7.21 11.78
C PRO A 16 3.07 5.95 11.45
N LEU A 17 4.29 6.18 10.94
CA LEU A 17 5.28 5.19 10.53
C LEU A 17 6.44 5.12 11.56
N PRO A 18 7.14 3.99 11.68
CA PRO A 18 6.89 2.72 11.01
C PRO A 18 5.61 2.03 11.49
N ILE A 19 5.04 1.20 10.61
CA ILE A 19 4.04 0.19 11.01
C ILE A 19 4.82 -1.06 11.38
N THR A 20 4.49 -1.68 12.52
CA THR A 20 5.13 -2.90 12.98
C THR A 20 4.09 -3.96 13.31
N THR A 21 4.47 -5.20 13.05
CA THR A 21 3.74 -6.42 13.38
C THR A 21 4.66 -7.35 14.17
N ASP A 22 4.24 -8.60 14.40
CA ASP A 22 5.08 -9.59 15.07
C ASP A 22 6.40 -9.84 14.33
N ARG A 23 6.35 -9.87 12.99
CA ARG A 23 7.48 -10.30 12.15
C ARG A 23 8.02 -9.23 11.21
N LEU A 24 7.31 -8.11 11.02
CA LEU A 24 7.65 -7.09 10.03
C LEU A 24 7.77 -5.69 10.63
N ILE A 25 8.66 -4.90 10.04
CA ILE A 25 8.74 -3.44 10.17
C ILE A 25 8.51 -2.87 8.77
N THR A 26 7.51 -2.01 8.62
CA THR A 26 7.19 -1.34 7.37
C THR A 26 7.42 0.15 7.55
N ARG A 27 8.34 0.73 6.76
CA ARG A 27 8.76 2.13 6.91
C ARG A 27 9.10 2.80 5.59
N ALA A 28 9.17 4.13 5.63
CA ALA A 28 9.67 4.92 4.50
C ALA A 28 11.11 4.53 4.18
N PHE A 29 11.46 4.59 2.89
CA PHE A 29 12.83 4.41 2.46
C PHE A 29 13.73 5.58 2.86
N HIS A 30 15.01 5.28 3.04
CA HIS A 30 16.11 6.21 3.20
C HIS A 30 17.14 6.00 2.09
N LEU A 31 17.96 7.02 1.80
CA LEU A 31 19.04 6.90 0.82
C LEU A 31 20.03 5.76 1.16
N SER A 32 20.22 5.47 2.44
CA SER A 32 21.06 4.36 2.92
C SER A 32 20.51 2.98 2.55
N ASP A 33 19.23 2.86 2.17
CA ASP A 33 18.62 1.58 1.79
C ASP A 33 18.95 1.18 0.34
N LEU A 34 19.64 2.03 -0.44
CA LEU A 34 19.88 1.81 -1.87
C LEU A 34 20.46 0.44 -2.19
N ASP A 35 21.45 -0.01 -1.42
CA ASP A 35 22.08 -1.31 -1.68
C ASP A 35 21.12 -2.47 -1.36
N ALA A 36 20.35 -2.36 -0.27
CA ALA A 36 19.34 -3.36 0.05
C ALA A 36 18.21 -3.36 -0.99
N TYR A 37 17.73 -2.19 -1.42
CA TYR A 37 16.68 -2.06 -2.41
C TYR A 37 17.12 -2.58 -3.79
N ARG A 38 18.37 -2.33 -4.19
CA ARG A 38 18.96 -2.94 -5.39
C ARG A 38 18.90 -4.47 -5.37
N THR A 39 19.10 -5.11 -4.21
CA THR A 39 18.97 -6.58 -4.14
C THR A 39 17.55 -7.06 -4.41
N LEU A 40 16.54 -6.31 -3.93
CA LEU A 40 15.13 -6.58 -4.21
C LEU A 40 14.78 -6.35 -5.68
N LEU A 41 15.23 -5.23 -6.26
CA LEU A 41 14.95 -4.86 -7.65
C LEU A 41 15.56 -5.81 -8.68
N ARG A 42 16.68 -6.46 -8.33
CA ARG A 42 17.39 -7.40 -9.22
C ARG A 42 16.88 -8.82 -9.17
N ASP A 43 16.04 -9.16 -8.20
CA ASP A 43 15.57 -10.52 -8.02
C ASP A 43 14.62 -10.91 -9.17
N PRO A 44 15.02 -11.84 -10.08
CA PRO A 44 14.16 -12.31 -11.18
C PRO A 44 12.97 -13.12 -10.69
N GLY A 45 13.04 -13.60 -9.45
CA GLY A 45 11.97 -14.27 -8.78
C GLY A 45 11.12 -13.34 -7.95
N ALA A 46 11.27 -12.01 -8.01
CA ALA A 46 10.39 -11.10 -7.30
C ALA A 46 8.96 -11.14 -7.89
N MET A 47 7.96 -10.86 -7.06
CA MET A 47 6.55 -11.22 -7.35
C MET A 47 5.94 -10.48 -8.55
N GLU A 48 6.56 -9.38 -8.99
CA GLU A 48 6.13 -8.56 -10.12
C GLU A 48 7.25 -7.62 -10.59
N GLY A 49 7.28 -7.31 -11.90
CA GLY A 49 8.24 -6.40 -12.53
C GLY A 49 9.48 -7.08 -13.10
N GLU A 50 9.99 -6.54 -14.22
CA GLU A 50 11.26 -6.97 -14.80
C GLU A 50 12.43 -6.59 -13.88
N PRO A 51 13.45 -7.45 -13.74
CA PRO A 51 14.62 -7.13 -12.94
C PRO A 51 15.35 -5.89 -13.41
N ILE A 52 15.60 -4.97 -12.49
CA ILE A 52 16.36 -3.74 -12.76
C ILE A 52 17.84 -4.02 -12.51
N MET A 53 18.57 -4.27 -13.59
CA MET A 53 19.99 -4.63 -13.52
C MET A 53 20.89 -3.39 -13.42
N ASP A 54 20.48 -2.26 -14.02
CA ASP A 54 21.24 -1.02 -14.03
C ASP A 54 21.24 -0.34 -12.64
N PRO A 55 22.40 -0.15 -12.00
CA PRO A 55 22.51 0.58 -10.74
C PRO A 55 21.95 2.01 -10.77
N ALA A 56 22.00 2.68 -11.93
CA ALA A 56 21.48 4.04 -12.10
C ALA A 56 19.95 4.04 -12.11
N GLU A 57 19.33 3.09 -12.80
CA GLU A 57 17.88 2.91 -12.79
C GLU A 57 17.36 2.56 -11.40
N SER A 58 18.05 1.66 -10.67
CA SER A 58 17.70 1.38 -9.27
C SER A 58 17.75 2.61 -8.36
N GLN A 59 18.70 3.51 -8.61
CA GLN A 59 18.81 4.77 -7.86
C GLN A 59 17.64 5.71 -8.19
N GLN A 60 17.23 5.76 -9.47
CA GLN A 60 16.05 6.52 -9.88
C GLN A 60 14.77 5.97 -9.25
N GLU A 61 14.60 4.64 -9.22
CA GLU A 61 13.46 4.01 -8.55
C GLU A 61 13.41 4.34 -7.06
N LEU A 62 14.55 4.28 -6.36
CA LEU A 62 14.61 4.70 -4.96
C LEU A 62 14.19 6.17 -4.80
N GLN A 63 14.72 7.06 -5.65
CA GLN A 63 14.41 8.49 -5.59
C GLN A 63 12.92 8.79 -5.77
N ARG A 64 12.20 8.01 -6.58
CA ARG A 64 10.75 8.17 -6.77
C ARG A 64 9.93 7.83 -5.53
N VAL A 65 10.45 6.98 -4.65
CA VAL A 65 9.73 6.45 -3.49
C VAL A 65 10.22 7.02 -2.16
N LEU A 66 11.20 7.93 -2.20
CA LEU A 66 11.62 8.70 -1.03
C LEU A 66 10.55 9.74 -0.65
N PRO A 67 10.37 10.03 0.65
CA PRO A 67 9.56 11.16 1.08
C PRO A 67 10.06 12.51 0.52
N PRO A 68 9.18 13.52 0.37
CA PRO A 68 7.75 13.49 0.69
C PRO A 68 6.93 12.72 -0.35
N PHE A 69 5.96 11.94 0.13
CA PHE A 69 5.03 11.17 -0.72
C PHE A 69 4.04 12.13 -1.39
N THR A 70 4.18 12.37 -2.68
CA THR A 70 3.30 13.32 -3.39
C THR A 70 2.02 12.66 -3.90
N THR A 71 2.12 11.48 -4.53
CA THR A 71 0.95 10.73 -5.03
C THR A 71 0.94 9.27 -4.61
N ASP A 72 2.11 8.69 -4.33
CA ASP A 72 2.29 7.28 -4.03
C ASP A 72 2.91 7.12 -2.65
N LEU A 73 2.41 6.15 -1.89
CA LEU A 73 2.94 5.72 -0.61
C LEU A 73 3.50 4.31 -0.75
N LEU A 74 4.76 4.22 -1.19
CA LEU A 74 5.50 2.96 -1.25
C LEU A 74 6.50 2.88 -0.09
N LEU A 75 6.42 1.79 0.67
CA LEU A 75 7.23 1.59 1.87
C LEU A 75 8.09 0.34 1.71
N GLY A 76 9.27 0.36 2.34
CA GLY A 76 10.09 -0.82 2.50
C GLY A 76 9.51 -1.76 3.56
N ILE A 77 9.59 -3.06 3.30
CA ILE A 77 9.12 -4.14 4.17
C ILE A 77 10.34 -4.91 4.68
N PHE A 78 10.64 -4.73 5.96
CA PHE A 78 11.80 -5.29 6.63
C PHE A 78 11.39 -6.39 7.61
N LEU A 79 12.26 -7.37 7.81
CA LEU A 79 12.10 -8.33 8.90
C LEU A 79 12.28 -7.64 10.25
N ARG A 80 11.50 -8.08 11.23
CA ARG A 80 11.64 -7.68 12.63
C ARG A 80 12.38 -8.77 13.41
N ASN A 81 13.52 -8.40 13.99
CA ASN A 81 14.30 -9.33 14.81
C ASN A 81 13.64 -9.56 16.18
N PRO A 82 13.99 -10.64 16.91
CA PRO A 82 13.41 -10.93 18.24
C PRO A 82 13.61 -9.82 19.28
N ASN A 83 14.69 -9.06 19.19
CA ASN A 83 14.95 -7.88 20.02
C ASN A 83 14.16 -6.63 19.60
N GLY A 84 13.33 -6.74 18.56
CA GLY A 84 12.53 -5.67 17.99
C GLY A 84 13.26 -4.75 17.02
N SER A 85 14.54 -4.99 16.73
CA SER A 85 15.29 -4.21 15.75
C SER A 85 14.86 -4.55 14.32
N GLU A 86 15.14 -3.62 13.42
CA GLU A 86 15.07 -3.87 11.99
C GLU A 86 16.12 -4.89 11.55
N GLY A 87 15.73 -5.72 10.59
CA GLY A 87 16.57 -6.69 9.91
C GLY A 87 16.58 -6.45 8.40
N GLU A 88 16.61 -7.53 7.63
CA GLU A 88 16.71 -7.47 6.17
C GLU A 88 15.48 -6.83 5.50
N LEU A 89 15.70 -6.02 4.45
CA LEU A 89 14.66 -5.61 3.50
C LEU A 89 14.26 -6.81 2.63
N ILE A 90 13.03 -7.28 2.79
CA ILE A 90 12.51 -8.48 2.11
C ILE A 90 11.49 -8.17 1.02
N GLY A 91 11.05 -6.92 0.91
CA GLY A 91 10.03 -6.50 -0.03
C GLY A 91 9.73 -5.00 0.06
N ASP A 92 8.83 -4.56 -0.80
CA ASP A 92 8.27 -3.22 -0.83
C ASP A 92 6.79 -3.29 -1.16
N GLY A 93 6.03 -2.27 -0.80
CA GLY A 93 4.62 -2.22 -1.11
C GLY A 93 3.89 -1.03 -0.53
N GLY A 94 2.68 -0.82 -1.01
CA GLY A 94 1.79 0.21 -0.54
C GLY A 94 0.81 0.66 -1.61
N MET A 95 0.47 1.94 -1.61
CA MET A 95 -0.50 2.51 -2.55
C MET A 95 0.19 3.36 -3.60
N PHE A 96 -0.28 3.26 -4.84
CA PHE A 96 0.04 4.20 -5.89
C PHE A 96 -1.22 4.66 -6.59
N ARG A 97 -1.19 5.85 -7.18
CA ARG A 97 -2.32 6.36 -7.95
C ARG A 97 -1.84 7.02 -9.21
N ARG A 98 -2.22 6.44 -10.35
CA ARG A 98 -1.98 7.05 -11.65
C ARG A 98 -2.73 8.37 -11.73
N ALA A 99 -1.96 9.43 -11.97
CA ALA A 99 -2.45 10.75 -12.29
C ALA A 99 -2.18 11.07 -13.75
N ASP A 100 -2.82 12.11 -14.26
CA ASP A 100 -2.51 12.66 -15.56
C ASP A 100 -1.37 13.66 -15.56
N ASP A 101 -1.05 14.18 -16.75
CA ASP A 101 0.00 15.17 -16.97
C ASP A 101 -0.20 16.46 -16.13
N ASN A 102 -1.41 16.72 -15.63
CA ASN A 102 -1.74 17.84 -14.75
C ASN A 102 -1.82 17.43 -13.27
N GLY A 103 -1.43 16.21 -12.92
CA GLY A 103 -1.52 15.65 -11.56
C GLY A 103 -2.93 15.26 -11.14
N VAL A 104 -3.91 15.25 -12.04
CA VAL A 104 -5.29 14.88 -11.73
C VAL A 104 -5.42 13.35 -11.68
N PRO A 105 -5.88 12.78 -10.57
CA PRO A 105 -6.09 11.34 -10.47
C PRO A 105 -7.07 10.81 -11.52
N ARG A 106 -6.75 9.68 -12.15
CA ARG A 106 -7.64 9.05 -13.15
C ARG A 106 -8.25 7.73 -12.70
N ASN A 107 -8.02 7.30 -11.46
CA ASN A 107 -8.61 6.08 -10.92
C ASN A 107 -8.47 6.00 -9.39
N TRP A 108 -9.02 4.92 -8.81
CA TRP A 108 -8.79 4.49 -7.43
C TRP A 108 -7.30 4.25 -7.14
N PHE A 109 -6.91 4.28 -5.87
CA PHE A 109 -5.57 3.86 -5.45
C PHE A 109 -5.38 2.37 -5.71
N GLU A 110 -4.20 2.02 -6.21
CA GLU A 110 -3.82 0.65 -6.49
C GLU A 110 -2.87 0.13 -5.42
N PHE A 111 -3.21 -1.03 -4.84
CA PHE A 111 -2.37 -1.76 -3.90
C PHE A 111 -1.40 -2.65 -4.68
N ALA A 112 -0.11 -2.41 -4.52
CA ALA A 112 0.93 -3.33 -4.99
C ALA A 112 1.90 -3.67 -3.87
N TYR A 113 2.52 -4.83 -4.03
CA TYR A 113 3.61 -5.27 -3.20
C TYR A 113 4.47 -6.27 -3.94
N ARG A 114 5.74 -6.36 -3.54
CA ARG A 114 6.69 -7.31 -4.06
C ARG A 114 7.57 -7.80 -2.92
N PHE A 115 7.96 -9.05 -2.99
CA PHE A 115 8.85 -9.71 -2.03
C PHE A 115 9.92 -10.49 -2.78
N LYS A 116 11.13 -10.55 -2.20
CA LYS A 116 12.17 -11.45 -2.69
C LYS A 116 11.71 -12.89 -2.63
N GLN A 117 12.13 -13.68 -3.61
CA GLN A 117 11.68 -15.05 -3.82
C GLN A 117 11.94 -15.95 -2.61
N GLU A 118 13.09 -15.81 -1.95
CA GLU A 118 13.48 -16.62 -0.79
C GLU A 118 12.56 -16.45 0.42
N HIS A 119 11.79 -15.35 0.49
CA HIS A 119 10.86 -15.07 1.57
C HIS A 119 9.40 -15.46 1.27
N TRP A 120 9.15 -16.05 0.10
CA TRP A 120 7.81 -16.50 -0.29
C TRP A 120 7.30 -17.67 0.56
N SER A 121 5.98 -17.86 0.53
CA SER A 121 5.28 -18.96 1.21
C SER A 121 5.43 -18.97 2.75
N ARG A 122 5.93 -17.89 3.35
CA ARG A 122 6.06 -17.70 4.81
C ARG A 122 4.93 -16.85 5.42
N GLY A 123 3.98 -16.41 4.58
CA GLY A 123 2.83 -15.60 5.00
C GLY A 123 3.10 -14.09 5.13
N TYR A 124 4.30 -13.61 4.81
CA TYR A 124 4.65 -12.19 4.97
C TYR A 124 3.80 -11.25 4.12
N ALA A 125 3.49 -11.61 2.87
CA ALA A 125 2.62 -10.80 2.01
C ALA A 125 1.21 -10.60 2.60
N THR A 126 0.64 -11.66 3.18
CA THR A 126 -0.67 -11.58 3.85
C THR A 126 -0.60 -10.73 5.13
N GLU A 127 0.46 -10.90 5.93
CA GLU A 127 0.67 -10.09 7.14
C GLU A 127 0.84 -8.61 6.82
N PHE A 128 1.71 -8.29 5.86
CA PHE A 128 1.90 -6.94 5.34
C PHE A 128 0.60 -6.36 4.82
N GLY A 129 -0.13 -7.08 3.96
CA GLY A 129 -1.38 -6.59 3.39
C GLY A 129 -2.43 -6.27 4.45
N HIS A 130 -2.60 -7.11 5.47
CA HIS A 130 -3.53 -6.79 6.57
C HIS A 130 -3.07 -5.58 7.38
N ALA A 131 -1.78 -5.50 7.70
CA ALA A 131 -1.23 -4.38 8.47
C ALA A 131 -1.35 -3.05 7.70
N PHE A 132 -0.98 -3.07 6.41
CA PHE A 132 -1.04 -1.91 5.54
C PHE A 132 -2.47 -1.46 5.27
N MET A 133 -3.41 -2.39 5.03
CA MET A 133 -4.83 -2.04 4.89
C MET A 133 -5.40 -1.45 6.18
N ARG A 134 -5.05 -2.00 7.36
CA ARG A 134 -5.51 -1.41 8.64
C ARG A 134 -4.96 0.00 8.83
N PHE A 135 -3.69 0.22 8.51
CA PHE A 135 -3.08 1.55 8.53
C PHE A 135 -3.71 2.51 7.51
N TRP A 136 -3.85 2.09 6.26
CA TRP A 136 -4.46 2.90 5.20
C TRP A 136 -5.88 3.31 5.59
N TRP A 137 -6.66 2.34 6.06
CA TRP A 137 -8.02 2.55 6.55
C TRP A 137 -8.11 3.35 7.87
N SER A 138 -7.01 3.64 8.56
CA SER A 138 -7.01 4.48 9.77
C SER A 138 -6.67 5.95 9.54
N LEU A 139 -6.01 6.32 8.44
CA LEU A 139 -5.55 7.71 8.19
C LEU A 139 -6.70 8.76 8.10
N PRO A 140 -6.50 10.05 8.38
CA PRO A 140 -7.53 11.08 8.18
C PRO A 140 -8.02 11.13 6.73
N ARG A 141 -9.29 11.45 6.49
CA ARG A 141 -9.88 11.50 5.13
C ARG A 141 -10.13 12.92 4.67
N GLN A 142 -9.95 13.14 3.38
CA GLN A 142 -10.39 14.34 2.70
C GLN A 142 -11.36 13.98 1.58
N GLN A 143 -12.27 14.90 1.25
CA GLN A 143 -13.13 14.74 0.08
C GLN A 143 -12.37 15.09 -1.19
N VAL A 144 -12.58 14.25 -2.21
CA VAL A 144 -11.97 14.42 -3.52
C VAL A 144 -12.98 14.09 -4.61
N SER A 145 -12.75 14.64 -5.79
CA SER A 145 -13.50 14.32 -7.00
C SER A 145 -12.51 13.96 -8.11
N PHE A 146 -12.70 12.80 -8.72
CA PHE A 146 -11.87 12.36 -9.84
C PHE A 146 -12.64 11.41 -10.76
N GLU A 147 -12.05 11.13 -11.91
CA GLU A 147 -12.60 10.21 -12.89
C GLU A 147 -12.29 8.76 -12.54
N VAL A 148 -13.29 7.89 -12.65
CA VAL A 148 -13.15 6.45 -12.44
C VAL A 148 -13.75 5.65 -13.60
N ALA A 149 -13.31 4.40 -13.73
CA ALA A 149 -13.92 3.48 -14.67
C ALA A 149 -15.35 3.12 -14.22
N PRO A 150 -16.39 3.23 -15.07
CA PRO A 150 -17.77 2.90 -14.68
C PRO A 150 -17.94 1.46 -14.18
N SER A 151 -17.07 0.52 -14.59
CA SER A 151 -17.05 -0.86 -14.12
C SER A 151 -16.69 -1.01 -12.64
N THR A 152 -16.15 0.04 -12.00
CA THR A 152 -15.79 0.06 -10.58
C THR A 152 -16.88 0.65 -9.68
N LEU A 153 -18.00 1.09 -10.27
CA LEU A 153 -19.10 1.72 -9.56
C LEU A 153 -20.27 0.75 -9.37
N ASP A 154 -20.93 0.85 -8.22
CA ASP A 154 -22.23 0.21 -8.04
C ASP A 154 -23.28 0.91 -8.90
N ARG A 155 -24.32 0.17 -9.36
CA ARG A 155 -25.40 0.74 -10.20
C ARG A 155 -26.12 1.96 -9.59
N ARG A 156 -26.03 2.14 -8.27
CA ARG A 156 -26.66 3.25 -7.54
C ARG A 156 -25.73 4.45 -7.37
N GLU A 157 -24.44 4.29 -7.62
CA GLU A 157 -23.43 5.34 -7.52
C GLU A 157 -23.34 6.07 -8.85
N THR A 158 -23.72 7.34 -8.85
CA THR A 158 -23.72 8.18 -10.05
C THR A 158 -22.75 9.34 -9.90
N SER A 159 -22.94 10.17 -8.89
CA SER A 159 -22.10 11.34 -8.58
C SER A 159 -21.29 11.18 -7.30
N GLN A 160 -21.66 10.22 -6.45
CA GLN A 160 -20.98 9.93 -5.19
C GLN A 160 -20.73 8.42 -5.11
N ALA A 161 -19.52 8.06 -4.73
CA ALA A 161 -19.06 6.69 -4.65
C ALA A 161 -18.36 6.43 -3.31
N ARG A 162 -18.40 5.18 -2.86
CA ARG A 162 -17.61 4.73 -1.71
C ARG A 162 -16.13 4.66 -2.09
N GLU A 163 -15.26 4.94 -1.13
CA GLU A 163 -13.83 4.81 -1.30
C GLU A 163 -13.44 3.36 -1.56
N ARG A 164 -12.55 3.17 -2.54
CA ARG A 164 -12.08 1.86 -3.00
C ARG A 164 -10.59 1.85 -3.20
N VAL A 165 -10.01 0.68 -2.98
CA VAL A 165 -8.66 0.32 -3.38
C VAL A 165 -8.77 -0.78 -4.42
N ILE A 166 -7.98 -0.68 -5.49
CA ILE A 166 -7.90 -1.69 -6.53
C ILE A 166 -6.57 -2.43 -6.46
N ALA A 167 -6.49 -3.58 -7.11
CA ALA A 167 -5.22 -4.26 -7.38
C ALA A 167 -5.36 -5.02 -8.71
N SER A 168 -4.32 -5.02 -9.52
CA SER A 168 -4.29 -5.80 -10.76
C SER A 168 -3.29 -6.94 -10.60
N VAL A 169 -3.68 -8.15 -10.97
CA VAL A 169 -2.82 -9.34 -10.87
C VAL A 169 -2.87 -10.10 -12.18
N HIS A 170 -1.70 -10.36 -12.77
CA HIS A 170 -1.61 -11.24 -13.93
C HIS A 170 -2.08 -12.65 -13.58
N LYS A 171 -2.89 -13.28 -14.43
CA LYS A 171 -3.53 -14.58 -14.15
C LYS A 171 -2.54 -15.73 -13.96
N SER A 172 -1.27 -15.57 -14.38
CA SER A 172 -0.20 -16.53 -14.07
C SER A 172 0.32 -16.44 -12.62
N ASN A 173 -0.13 -15.46 -11.83
CA ASN A 173 0.28 -15.23 -10.45
C ASN A 173 -0.84 -15.57 -9.43
N PRO A 174 -1.20 -16.86 -9.27
CA PRO A 174 -2.21 -17.28 -8.31
C PRO A 174 -1.75 -17.10 -6.85
N ARG A 175 -0.49 -16.76 -6.61
CA ARG A 175 0.01 -16.46 -5.26
C ARG A 175 -0.54 -15.12 -4.79
N SER A 176 -0.47 -14.08 -5.62
CA SER A 176 -1.04 -12.76 -5.30
C SER A 176 -2.56 -12.81 -5.21
N GLU A 177 -3.24 -13.55 -6.09
CA GLU A 177 -4.70 -13.73 -5.99
C GLU A 177 -5.12 -14.31 -4.64
N ARG A 178 -4.40 -15.32 -4.14
CA ARG A 178 -4.66 -15.89 -2.81
C ARG A 178 -4.42 -14.91 -1.68
N VAL A 179 -3.48 -13.98 -1.83
CA VAL A 179 -3.25 -12.92 -0.83
C VAL A 179 -4.43 -11.94 -0.87
N LEU A 180 -4.78 -11.41 -2.04
CA LEU A 180 -5.89 -10.47 -2.21
C LEU A 180 -7.22 -11.05 -1.69
N ASN A 181 -7.49 -12.32 -1.96
CA ASN A 181 -8.68 -13.01 -1.46
C ASN A 181 -8.71 -13.07 0.08
N LYS A 182 -7.57 -13.34 0.74
CA LYS A 182 -7.45 -13.30 2.21
C LYS A 182 -7.62 -11.89 2.79
N LEU A 183 -7.22 -10.87 2.04
CA LEU A 183 -7.42 -9.46 2.40
C LEU A 183 -8.86 -8.99 2.17
N GLY A 184 -9.71 -9.81 1.54
CA GLY A 184 -11.12 -9.49 1.27
C GLY A 184 -11.36 -8.71 -0.01
N PHE A 185 -10.37 -8.63 -0.90
CA PHE A 185 -10.59 -8.11 -2.24
C PHE A 185 -11.46 -9.07 -3.05
N GLU A 186 -12.30 -8.51 -3.92
CA GLU A 186 -13.15 -9.26 -4.84
C GLU A 186 -12.79 -8.92 -6.29
N VAL A 187 -12.84 -9.91 -7.18
CA VAL A 187 -12.62 -9.69 -8.61
C VAL A 187 -13.84 -8.97 -9.18
N PHE A 188 -13.62 -7.78 -9.76
CA PHE A 188 -14.68 -7.02 -10.43
C PHE A 188 -14.56 -7.05 -11.96
N LEU A 189 -13.36 -7.32 -12.48
CA LEU A 189 -13.10 -7.46 -13.90
C LEU A 189 -12.03 -8.54 -14.14
N SER A 190 -12.28 -9.40 -15.12
CA SER A 190 -11.35 -10.45 -15.53
C SER A 190 -11.16 -10.37 -17.03
N GLU A 191 -9.93 -10.08 -17.48
CA GLU A 191 -9.62 -9.92 -18.90
C GLU A 191 -9.49 -11.28 -19.60
N PRO A 192 -9.85 -11.40 -20.89
CA PRO A 192 -9.68 -12.64 -21.65
C PRO A 192 -8.20 -13.05 -21.76
N TYR A 193 -7.93 -14.34 -22.00
CA TYR A 193 -6.57 -14.93 -22.03
C TYR A 193 -5.74 -14.60 -23.28
N ASP A 194 -6.19 -13.64 -24.08
CA ASP A 194 -5.76 -13.48 -25.46
C ASP A 194 -4.46 -12.66 -25.53
N VAL A 195 -4.35 -11.59 -24.71
CA VAL A 195 -3.14 -10.75 -24.59
C VAL A 195 -3.04 -10.21 -23.16
N ASP A 196 -2.02 -10.63 -22.42
CA ASP A 196 -1.69 -10.20 -21.04
C ASP A 196 -2.85 -10.26 -20.02
N PRO A 197 -3.37 -11.46 -19.72
CA PRO A 197 -4.59 -11.58 -18.93
C PRO A 197 -4.42 -11.12 -17.49
N MET A 198 -5.17 -10.07 -17.13
CA MET A 198 -5.25 -9.55 -15.77
C MET A 198 -6.57 -9.92 -15.09
N ASN A 199 -6.49 -10.15 -13.78
CA ASN A 199 -7.64 -10.06 -12.88
C ASN A 199 -7.53 -8.75 -12.12
N HIS A 200 -8.58 -7.92 -12.19
CA HIS A 200 -8.68 -6.69 -11.42
C HIS A 200 -9.57 -6.90 -10.22
N TRP A 201 -9.02 -6.54 -9.08
CA TRP A 201 -9.56 -6.74 -7.76
C TRP A 201 -9.93 -5.40 -7.15
N LEU A 202 -10.95 -5.41 -6.32
CA LEU A 202 -11.48 -4.22 -5.66
C LEU A 202 -11.76 -4.55 -4.20
N LEU A 203 -11.33 -3.65 -3.31
CA LEU A 203 -11.65 -3.64 -1.90
C LEU A 203 -12.36 -2.33 -1.58
N GLN A 204 -13.58 -2.44 -1.07
CA GLN A 204 -14.36 -1.28 -0.63
C GLN A 204 -14.19 -1.04 0.86
N GLU A 205 -14.24 0.24 1.25
CA GLU A 205 -14.37 0.65 2.64
C GLU A 205 -15.56 -0.06 3.33
N ASN A 206 -15.30 -0.67 4.49
CA ASN A 206 -16.27 -1.43 5.27
C ASN A 206 -16.84 -2.69 4.57
N SER A 207 -16.11 -3.29 3.63
CA SER A 207 -16.38 -4.70 3.34
C SER A 207 -16.32 -5.46 4.67
N SER A 208 -17.31 -6.31 4.95
CA SER A 208 -17.44 -7.11 6.18
C SER A 208 -16.29 -8.13 6.38
N ILE A 209 -15.19 -7.95 5.65
CA ILE A 209 -14.04 -8.83 5.45
C ILE A 209 -12.73 -8.18 5.92
N LEU A 210 -12.75 -6.99 6.54
CA LEU A 210 -11.85 -6.75 7.67
C LEU A 210 -12.28 -7.69 8.82
N ARG A 211 -12.23 -9.00 8.57
CA ARG A 211 -12.30 -10.03 9.60
C ARG A 211 -11.22 -9.67 10.61
N PRO A 212 -11.47 -9.87 11.92
CA PRO A 212 -10.44 -9.72 12.92
C PRO A 212 -9.15 -10.40 12.48
N SER A 213 -8.22 -9.58 11.98
CA SER A 213 -6.91 -10.08 11.64
C SER A 213 -6.19 -10.21 12.97
N ALA A 214 -5.73 -11.42 13.27
CA ALA A 214 -4.89 -11.68 14.44
C ALA A 214 -3.57 -10.90 14.40
N VAL A 215 -3.25 -10.25 13.27
CA VAL A 215 -2.10 -9.35 13.14
C VAL A 215 -2.32 -8.14 14.05
N GLU A 216 -1.52 -8.04 15.11
CA GLU A 216 -1.42 -6.82 15.88
C GLU A 216 -0.64 -5.79 15.07
N VAL A 217 -1.22 -4.59 14.92
CA VAL A 217 -0.63 -3.50 14.14
C VAL A 217 -0.27 -2.38 15.10
N LYS A 218 0.98 -1.94 15.02
CA LYS A 218 1.53 -0.89 15.87
C LYS A 218 2.16 0.19 15.04
N CYS A 219 1.99 1.44 15.44
CA CYS A 219 2.64 2.62 14.87
C CYS A 219 3.58 3.24 15.91
N THR A 220 4.52 4.07 15.46
CA THR A 220 5.39 4.84 16.35
C THR A 220 4.93 6.30 16.40
N SER A 221 4.79 6.85 17.60
CA SER A 221 4.48 8.25 17.85
C SER A 221 5.70 9.17 17.64
N LYS A 222 5.49 10.49 17.63
CA LYS A 222 6.59 11.47 17.60
C LYS A 222 7.56 11.34 18.78
N SER A 223 7.06 10.89 19.92
CA SER A 223 7.85 10.67 21.14
C SER A 223 8.56 9.31 21.16
N GLY A 224 8.46 8.53 20.08
CA GLY A 224 9.02 7.18 19.99
C GLY A 224 8.18 6.12 20.71
N GLN A 225 6.97 6.45 21.17
CA GLN A 225 6.08 5.52 21.83
C GLN A 225 5.37 4.64 20.81
N THR A 226 5.32 3.34 21.09
CA THR A 226 4.53 2.41 20.29
C THR A 226 3.04 2.51 20.62
N ILE A 227 2.23 2.72 19.60
CA ILE A 227 0.78 2.86 19.66
C ILE A 227 0.16 1.68 18.93
N LYS A 228 -0.73 0.93 19.59
CA LYS A 228 -1.50 -0.12 18.93
C LYS A 228 -2.65 0.51 18.14
N LEU A 229 -2.77 0.16 16.87
CA LEU A 229 -3.94 0.49 16.05
C LEU A 229 -5.03 -0.57 16.25
N ALA A 230 -6.16 -0.15 16.82
CA ALA A 230 -7.33 -0.99 16.94
C ALA A 230 -7.99 -1.22 15.58
N GLU A 231 -8.75 -2.30 15.48
CA GLU A 231 -9.49 -2.61 14.27
C GLU A 231 -10.63 -1.60 14.06
N GLY A 232 -10.71 -1.04 12.85
CA GLY A 232 -11.67 0.02 12.54
C GLY A 232 -11.36 1.39 13.14
N GLU A 233 -10.23 1.55 13.85
CA GLU A 233 -9.80 2.85 14.39
C GLU A 233 -9.57 3.85 13.25
N ARG A 234 -10.08 5.06 13.43
CA ARG A 234 -9.82 6.21 12.56
C ARG A 234 -9.03 7.22 13.38
N ILE A 235 -7.87 7.60 12.87
CA ILE A 235 -7.04 8.66 13.41
C ILE A 235 -7.52 9.97 12.80
N THR A 236 -7.83 10.96 13.64
CA THR A 236 -8.20 12.29 13.15
C THR A 236 -6.96 13.10 12.73
N GLY A 237 -7.16 14.17 11.96
CA GLY A 237 -6.05 15.06 11.59
C GLY A 237 -5.34 15.64 12.83
N ASP A 238 -6.12 16.10 13.79
CA ASP A 238 -5.63 16.64 15.07
C ASP A 238 -4.84 15.58 15.86
N GLU A 239 -5.31 14.32 15.87
CA GLU A 239 -4.59 13.21 16.51
C GLU A 239 -3.28 12.87 15.79
N ILE A 240 -3.21 13.03 14.46
CA ILE A 240 -1.95 12.91 13.72
C ILE A 240 -0.96 13.95 14.23
N GLU A 241 -1.33 15.22 14.27
CA GLU A 241 -0.42 16.28 14.70
C GLU A 241 -0.02 16.15 16.18
N GLU A 242 -0.98 15.81 17.04
CA GLU A 242 -0.75 15.67 18.47
C GLU A 242 0.11 14.44 18.79
N ARG A 243 -0.22 13.27 18.24
CA ARG A 243 0.43 12.00 18.59
C ARG A 243 1.66 11.71 17.73
N PHE A 244 1.65 12.15 16.47
CA PHE A 244 2.63 11.76 15.46
C PHE A 244 3.43 12.97 14.91
N GLY A 245 2.94 14.20 15.12
CA GLY A 245 3.67 15.43 14.83
C GLY A 245 3.22 16.13 13.55
N THR A 246 3.67 17.36 13.35
CA THR A 246 3.38 18.17 12.17
C THR A 246 4.59 18.13 11.24
N LEU A 247 4.36 18.08 9.92
CA LEU A 247 5.46 18.21 8.96
C LEU A 247 5.82 19.69 8.87
N HIS A 248 6.97 20.08 9.42
CA HIS A 248 7.60 21.32 9.00
C HIS A 248 8.18 21.07 7.62
N LEU A 249 7.46 21.53 6.60
CA LEU A 249 7.99 21.72 5.26
C LEU A 249 9.21 22.64 5.40
N ALA A 250 10.41 22.08 5.24
CA ALA A 250 11.62 22.84 5.01
C ALA A 250 11.77 23.10 3.51
#